data_AF-A0A2N1KIQ7-F1
#
_entry.id   AF-A0A2N1KIQ7-F1
#
_cell.length_a   1.000
_cell.length_b   1.000
_cell.length_c   1.000
_cell.angle_alpha   90.00
_cell.angle_beta   90.00
_cell.angle_gamma   90.00
#
_symmetry.space_group_name_H-M   'P 1'
#
loop_
_entity.id
_entity.type
_entity.pdbx_description
1 polymer ?
#
loop_
_entity_poly.entity_id
_entity_poly.type
_entity_poly.pdbx_seq_one_letter_code
_entity_poly.pdbx_strand_id
1 'polypeptide(L)'
;MGSYTFSKKINNSLLPITFIYLLIPTILFTTFWTKPTVAIFADLILLFGAFLALWNYTSVCKEKQVSLSPATLFSSFISSLIFTYVSGAGEFINQFYDYLLHNAKFNLLTVDDWPIYNPNRKVYMCYYLGYYLVPSGLGKWFGLDSVKYISFAWLWFGLFLSLLWIHQIFKSFSLLKRTVATFMIWSGAYVAVMIPVLEKLFDKPSFLGSNSVFIGRGE
;
A
#
# COMPACT_ATOMS: atom_id res chain seq x y z
N MET A 1 34.72 9.84 14.52
CA MET A 1 33.25 9.61 14.59
C MET A 1 32.60 10.52 13.56
N GLY A 2 32.19 9.98 12.40
CA GLY A 2 31.56 10.77 11.35
C GLY A 2 30.13 11.13 11.76
N SER A 3 29.84 12.42 11.91
CA SER A 3 28.49 12.92 12.14
C SER A 3 27.64 12.63 10.90
N TYR A 4 26.80 11.60 10.95
CA TYR A 4 25.76 11.38 9.95
C TYR A 4 24.68 12.46 10.12
N THR A 5 24.90 13.64 9.53
CA THR A 5 23.86 14.66 9.41
C THR A 5 22.74 14.11 8.55
N PHE A 6 21.60 13.80 9.18
CA PHE A 6 20.37 13.46 8.47
C PHE A 6 20.05 14.58 7.48
N SER A 7 20.03 14.20 6.21
CA SER A 7 19.70 15.03 5.07
C SER A 7 18.40 15.83 5.18
N LYS A 8 18.34 17.02 5.79
CA LYS A 8 17.12 17.85 5.92
C LYS A 8 16.42 18.27 4.60
N LYS A 9 16.97 17.89 3.45
CA LYS A 9 16.45 18.21 2.11
C LYS A 9 15.62 17.05 1.54
N ILE A 10 14.31 17.23 1.45
CA ILE A 10 13.31 16.27 0.95
C ILE A 10 12.80 16.79 -0.40
N ASN A 11 12.38 15.89 -1.31
CA ASN A 11 11.79 16.31 -2.58
C ASN A 11 10.36 16.85 -2.35
N ASN A 12 10.11 18.09 -2.80
CA ASN A 12 8.86 18.79 -2.53
C ASN A 12 7.61 18.18 -3.20
N SER A 13 7.77 17.37 -4.25
CA SER A 13 6.62 16.74 -4.94
C SER A 13 6.23 15.39 -4.36
N LEU A 14 7.13 14.70 -3.65
CA LEU A 14 6.84 13.38 -3.07
C LEU A 14 5.86 13.48 -1.90
N LEU A 15 6.01 14.51 -1.06
CA LEU A 15 5.18 14.68 0.14
C LEU A 15 3.69 14.88 -0.19
N PRO A 16 3.29 15.82 -1.06
CA PRO A 16 1.87 15.98 -1.42
C PRO A 16 1.25 14.70 -1.99
N ILE A 17 1.97 14.00 -2.87
CA ILE A 17 1.48 12.75 -3.49
C ILE A 17 1.27 11.67 -2.43
N THR A 18 2.24 11.51 -1.52
CA THR A 18 2.13 10.53 -0.42
C THR A 18 0.99 10.88 0.54
N PHE A 19 0.81 12.16 0.85
CA PHE A 19 -0.28 12.63 1.69
C PHE A 19 -1.63 12.29 1.08
N ILE A 20 -1.83 12.61 -0.21
CA ILE A 20 -3.07 12.27 -0.93
C ILE A 20 -3.32 10.76 -0.92
N TYR A 21 -2.28 9.96 -1.22
CA TYR A 21 -2.38 8.50 -1.22
C TYR A 21 -2.88 7.93 0.13
N LEU A 22 -2.39 8.47 1.25
CA LEU A 22 -2.79 8.05 2.60
C LEU A 22 -4.14 8.63 3.03
N LEU A 23 -4.48 9.83 2.55
CA LEU A 23 -5.68 10.55 2.93
C LEU A 23 -6.94 9.93 2.33
N ILE A 24 -6.89 9.49 1.07
CA ILE A 24 -8.04 8.89 0.37
C ILE A 24 -8.65 7.72 1.17
N PRO A 25 -7.92 6.65 1.52
CA PRO A 25 -8.52 5.54 2.26
C PRO A 25 -8.97 5.93 3.67
N THR A 26 -8.34 6.95 4.27
CA THR A 26 -8.74 7.48 5.58
C THR A 26 -10.10 8.16 5.49
N ILE A 27 -10.28 9.06 4.52
CA ILE A 27 -11.55 9.75 4.26
C ILE A 27 -12.64 8.73 3.92
N LEU A 28 -12.38 7.78 3.03
CA LEU A 28 -13.36 6.74 2.72
C LEU A 28 -13.79 5.99 3.99
N PHE A 29 -12.85 5.63 4.86
CA PHE A 29 -13.20 4.94 6.09
C PHE A 29 -14.05 5.81 7.01
N THR A 30 -13.65 7.05 7.28
CA THR A 30 -14.40 7.95 8.18
C THR A 30 -15.77 8.29 7.62
N THR A 31 -15.89 8.53 6.32
CA THR A 31 -17.16 8.81 5.65
C THR A 31 -18.17 7.67 5.83
N PHE A 32 -17.75 6.42 5.61
CA PHE A 32 -18.69 5.29 5.54
C PHE A 32 -18.84 4.50 6.85
N TRP A 33 -17.81 4.44 7.71
CA TRP A 33 -17.82 3.65 8.95
C TRP A 33 -18.12 4.43 10.22
N THR A 34 -18.35 5.75 10.12
CA THR A 34 -18.72 6.57 11.28
C THR A 34 -20.09 7.22 11.11
N LYS A 35 -20.64 7.76 12.20
CA LYS A 35 -21.93 8.48 12.14
C LYS A 35 -21.79 9.68 11.19
N PRO A 36 -22.78 9.99 10.33
CA PRO A 36 -22.65 11.05 9.33
C PRO A 36 -22.20 12.41 9.88
N THR A 37 -22.68 12.80 11.07
CA THR A 37 -22.25 14.03 11.72
C THR A 37 -20.77 14.00 12.10
N VAL A 38 -20.30 12.89 12.67
CA VAL A 38 -18.90 12.68 13.04
C VAL A 38 -18.01 12.63 11.80
N ALA A 39 -18.46 11.93 10.75
CA ALA A 39 -17.78 11.83 9.47
C ALA A 39 -17.48 13.21 8.88
N ILE A 40 -18.51 14.06 8.77
CA ILE A 40 -18.37 15.41 8.19
C ILE A 40 -17.32 16.22 8.98
N PHE A 41 -17.40 16.25 10.31
CA PHE A 41 -16.42 16.98 11.12
C PHE A 41 -15.01 16.39 11.01
N ALA A 42 -14.88 15.07 11.07
CA ALA A 42 -13.59 14.39 10.96
C ALA A 42 -12.93 14.65 9.60
N ASP A 43 -13.70 14.53 8.51
CA ASP A 43 -13.22 14.73 7.15
C ASP A 43 -12.81 16.19 6.90
N LEU A 44 -13.58 17.16 7.41
CA LEU A 44 -13.21 18.57 7.35
C LEU A 44 -11.91 18.86 8.11
N ILE A 45 -11.75 18.31 9.32
CA ILE A 45 -10.52 18.47 10.11
C ILE A 45 -9.33 17.83 9.39
N LEU A 46 -9.50 16.62 8.83
CA LEU A 46 -8.45 15.92 8.09
C LEU A 46 -8.03 16.70 6.85
N LEU A 47 -8.99 17.17 6.05
CA LEU A 47 -8.73 17.97 4.85
C LEU A 47 -8.06 19.30 5.19
N PHE A 48 -8.54 20.00 6.22
CA PHE A 48 -7.95 21.25 6.67
C PHE A 48 -6.54 21.05 7.23
N GLY A 49 -6.32 20.00 8.04
CA GLY A 49 -5.00 19.64 8.55
C GLY A 49 -4.02 19.28 7.43
N ALA A 50 -4.46 18.50 6.44
CA ALA A 50 -3.67 18.20 5.25
C ALA A 50 -3.34 19.47 4.46
N PHE A 51 -4.31 20.37 4.26
CA PHE A 51 -4.08 21.67 3.63
C PHE A 51 -3.03 22.50 4.37
N LEU A 52 -3.16 22.67 5.69
CA LEU A 52 -2.21 23.40 6.52
C LEU A 52 -0.81 22.77 6.48
N ALA A 53 -0.72 21.44 6.54
CA ALA A 53 0.55 20.72 6.47
C ALA A 53 1.27 20.99 5.14
N LEU A 54 0.55 20.92 4.02
CA LEU A 54 1.10 21.18 2.69
C LEU A 54 1.44 22.67 2.47
N TRP A 55 0.60 23.57 2.98
CA TRP A 55 0.84 25.02 2.94
C TRP A 55 2.10 25.41 3.74
N ASN A 56 2.24 24.89 4.96
CA ASN A 56 3.41 25.15 5.79
C ASN A 56 4.66 24.53 5.19
N TYR A 57 4.56 23.31 4.66
CA TYR A 57 5.67 22.66 3.98
C TYR A 57 6.17 23.47 2.79
N THR A 58 5.28 23.91 1.91
CA THR A 58 5.64 24.73 0.74
C THR A 58 6.18 26.11 1.14
N SER A 59 5.68 26.69 2.24
CA SER A 59 6.12 27.99 2.74
C SER A 59 7.50 27.95 3.42
N VAL A 60 7.80 26.88 4.16
CA VAL A 60 9.05 26.70 4.92
C VAL A 60 10.16 26.10 4.04
N CYS A 61 9.84 25.14 3.16
CA CYS A 61 10.81 24.46 2.30
C CYS A 61 11.03 25.19 0.96
N LYS A 62 11.38 26.48 1.03
CA LYS A 62 11.90 27.26 -0.11
C LYS A 62 13.36 26.92 -0.47
N GLU A 63 14.02 26.07 0.33
CA GLU A 63 15.39 25.63 0.05
C GLU A 63 15.49 24.73 -1.20
N LYS A 64 16.68 24.77 -1.84
CA LYS A 64 17.00 24.08 -3.10
C LYS A 64 16.40 22.68 -3.19
N GLN A 65 15.56 22.50 -4.21
CA GLN A 65 14.98 21.22 -4.63
C GLN A 65 16.09 20.18 -4.78
N VAL A 66 15.91 19.02 -4.14
CA VAL A 66 16.66 17.82 -4.48
C VAL A 66 15.82 17.06 -5.50
N SER A 67 16.20 17.14 -6.77
CA SER A 67 15.61 16.31 -7.81
C SER A 67 15.93 14.84 -7.52
N LEU A 68 14.91 13.99 -7.61
CA LEU A 68 15.14 12.55 -7.59
C LEU A 68 15.88 12.19 -8.87
N SER A 69 17.02 11.51 -8.77
CA SER A 69 17.74 11.11 -9.97
C SER A 69 16.87 10.11 -10.77
N PRO A 70 16.91 10.16 -12.12
CA PRO A 70 16.19 9.20 -12.96
C PRO A 70 16.50 7.74 -12.58
N ALA A 71 17.75 7.45 -12.22
CA ALA A 71 18.17 6.14 -11.73
C ALA A 71 17.49 5.74 -10.42
N THR A 72 17.26 6.68 -9.50
CA THR A 72 16.51 6.42 -8.26
C THR A 72 15.06 6.08 -8.57
N LEU A 73 14.39 6.89 -9.40
CA LEU A 73 13.02 6.67 -9.84
C LEU A 73 12.87 5.30 -10.51
N PHE A 74 13.74 4.99 -11.48
CA PHE A 74 13.74 3.72 -12.19
C PHE A 74 13.97 2.54 -11.25
N SER A 75 14.95 2.62 -10.35
CA SER A 75 15.21 1.55 -9.38
C SER A 75 14.02 1.31 -8.45
N SER A 76 13.39 2.38 -7.94
CA SER A 76 12.20 2.25 -7.08
C SER A 76 11.01 1.70 -7.85
N PHE A 77 10.81 2.11 -9.09
CA PHE A 77 9.75 1.62 -9.98
C PHE A 77 9.89 0.10 -10.19
N ILE A 78 11.08 -0.35 -10.59
CA ILE A 78 11.33 -1.77 -10.86
C ILE A 78 11.26 -2.61 -9.57
N SER A 79 11.88 -2.15 -8.48
CA SER A 79 11.84 -2.87 -7.20
C SER A 79 10.42 -2.99 -6.64
N SER A 80 9.62 -1.92 -6.66
CA SER A 80 8.23 -1.97 -6.21
C SER A 80 7.39 -2.88 -7.08
N LEU A 81 7.60 -2.88 -8.41
CA LEU A 81 6.87 -3.76 -9.32
C LEU A 81 7.21 -5.23 -9.05
N ILE A 82 8.50 -5.55 -8.90
CA ILE A 82 8.96 -6.89 -8.53
C ILE A 82 8.32 -7.32 -7.20
N PHE A 83 8.39 -6.50 -6.15
CA PHE A 83 7.82 -6.86 -4.86
C PHE A 83 6.31 -7.07 -4.90
N THR A 84 5.59 -6.19 -5.61
CA THR A 84 4.14 -6.34 -5.76
C THR A 84 3.82 -7.64 -6.47
N TYR A 85 4.52 -7.94 -7.57
CA TYR A 85 4.31 -9.16 -8.34
C TYR A 85 4.63 -10.42 -7.54
N VAL A 86 5.81 -10.52 -6.93
CA VAL A 86 6.20 -11.72 -6.17
C VAL A 86 5.39 -11.89 -4.88
N SER A 87 4.76 -10.83 -4.38
CA SER A 87 3.88 -10.94 -3.21
C SER A 87 2.58 -11.71 -3.51
N GLY A 88 2.20 -11.90 -4.77
CA GLY A 88 0.92 -12.50 -5.15
C GLY A 88 -0.24 -11.51 -5.24
N ALA A 89 0.00 -10.21 -5.06
CA ALA A 89 -1.04 -9.21 -5.23
C ALA A 89 -1.68 -9.28 -6.63
N GLY A 90 -3.00 -9.10 -6.70
CA GLY A 90 -3.73 -9.11 -7.97
C GLY A 90 -3.85 -10.48 -8.66
N GLU A 91 -3.57 -11.59 -7.97
CA GLU A 91 -3.79 -12.97 -8.47
C GLU A 91 -3.03 -13.32 -9.77
N PHE A 92 -1.99 -12.58 -10.13
CA PHE A 92 -1.18 -12.86 -11.33
C PHE A 92 -0.26 -14.07 -11.19
N ILE A 93 0.01 -14.48 -9.95
CA ILE A 93 0.74 -15.69 -9.59
C ILE A 93 -0.01 -16.40 -8.47
N ASN A 94 0.43 -17.62 -8.13
CA ASN A 94 -0.13 -18.35 -7.00
C ASN A 94 0.01 -17.54 -5.70
N GLN A 95 -1.10 -17.37 -5.02
CA GLN A 95 -1.19 -16.64 -3.77
C GLN A 95 -1.03 -17.57 -2.57
N PHE A 96 -0.43 -17.02 -1.50
CA PHE A 96 -0.35 -17.70 -0.20
C PHE A 96 -1.69 -17.75 0.51
N TYR A 97 -1.80 -18.63 1.50
CA TYR A 97 -3.01 -18.83 2.29
C TYR A 97 -3.64 -17.54 2.85
N ASP A 98 -2.82 -16.56 3.26
CA ASP A 98 -3.32 -15.29 3.84
C ASP A 98 -4.15 -14.46 2.84
N TYR A 99 -3.91 -14.64 1.53
CA TYR A 99 -4.71 -13.98 0.50
C TYR A 99 -6.16 -14.46 0.46
N LEU A 100 -6.47 -15.64 1.01
CA LEU A 100 -7.87 -16.08 1.11
C LEU A 100 -8.71 -15.03 1.84
N LEU A 101 -8.20 -14.50 2.95
CA LEU A 101 -8.88 -13.46 3.72
C LEU A 101 -8.82 -12.10 3.00
N HIS A 102 -7.71 -11.76 2.34
CA HIS A 102 -7.60 -10.53 1.57
C HIS A 102 -8.61 -10.46 0.41
N ASN A 103 -8.72 -11.54 -0.35
CA ASN A 103 -9.62 -11.67 -1.48
C ASN A 103 -11.09 -11.67 -1.03
N ALA A 104 -11.40 -12.34 0.09
CA ALA A 104 -12.72 -12.26 0.70
C ALA A 104 -13.09 -10.82 1.10
N LYS A 105 -12.15 -10.06 1.67
CA LYS A 105 -12.39 -8.63 1.98
C LYS A 105 -12.66 -7.82 0.72
N PHE A 106 -11.86 -8.01 -0.33
CA PHE A 106 -12.07 -7.34 -1.62
C PHE A 106 -13.43 -7.67 -2.23
N ASN A 107 -13.83 -8.94 -2.20
CA ASN A 107 -15.12 -9.38 -2.70
C ASN A 107 -16.27 -8.71 -1.94
N LEU A 108 -16.31 -8.85 -0.61
CA LEU A 108 -17.37 -8.28 0.22
C LEU A 108 -17.44 -6.76 0.08
N LEU A 109 -16.30 -6.07 0.14
CA LEU A 109 -16.27 -4.61 -0.03
C LEU A 109 -16.66 -4.18 -1.44
N THR A 110 -16.52 -5.02 -2.45
CA THR A 110 -16.93 -4.64 -3.81
C THR A 110 -18.42 -4.90 -4.00
N VAL A 111 -18.94 -6.03 -3.53
CA VAL A 111 -20.33 -6.45 -3.76
C VAL A 111 -21.31 -5.76 -2.82
N ASP A 112 -21.01 -5.71 -1.52
CA ASP A 112 -21.96 -5.25 -0.49
C ASP A 112 -21.92 -3.74 -0.27
N ASP A 113 -23.04 -3.15 0.14
CA ASP A 113 -23.11 -1.74 0.52
C ASP A 113 -22.20 -1.41 1.71
N TRP A 114 -21.66 -0.20 1.71
CA TRP A 114 -20.82 0.30 2.79
C TRP A 114 -21.63 1.10 3.80
N PRO A 115 -21.38 0.91 5.11
CA PRO A 115 -20.44 -0.05 5.72
C PRO A 115 -21.01 -1.48 5.79
N ILE A 116 -20.16 -2.48 5.66
CA ILE A 116 -20.57 -3.89 5.74
C ILE A 116 -21.02 -4.23 7.17
N TYR A 117 -22.28 -4.64 7.32
CA TYR A 117 -22.90 -5.04 8.58
C TYR A 117 -23.21 -6.54 8.59
N ASN A 118 -22.79 -7.24 9.65
CA ASN A 118 -23.16 -8.63 9.87
C ASN A 118 -24.36 -8.70 10.83
N PRO A 119 -25.57 -9.05 10.35
CA PRO A 119 -26.77 -9.07 11.20
C PRO A 119 -26.73 -10.17 12.26
N ASN A 120 -26.12 -11.32 11.97
CA ASN A 120 -26.03 -12.46 12.89
C ASN A 120 -25.15 -12.14 14.09
N ARG A 121 -24.05 -11.43 13.86
CA ARG A 121 -23.10 -11.04 14.91
C ARG A 121 -23.35 -9.64 15.47
N LYS A 122 -24.25 -8.86 14.86
CA LYS A 122 -24.56 -7.46 15.19
C LYS A 122 -23.31 -6.56 15.23
N VAL A 123 -22.40 -6.74 14.27
CA VAL A 123 -21.15 -5.99 14.19
C VAL A 123 -20.89 -5.49 12.78
N TYR A 124 -20.19 -4.36 12.68
CA TYR A 124 -19.65 -3.86 11.43
C TYR A 124 -18.26 -4.44 11.18
N MET A 125 -17.97 -4.80 9.95
CA MET A 125 -16.61 -5.17 9.55
C MET A 125 -15.77 -3.89 9.47
N CYS A 126 -14.82 -3.69 10.41
CA CYS A 126 -14.02 -2.46 10.47
C CYS A 126 -12.51 -2.72 10.64
N TYR A 127 -12.05 -3.97 10.47
CA TYR A 127 -10.68 -4.37 10.79
C TYR A 127 -9.72 -4.25 9.58
N TYR A 128 -8.78 -3.30 9.69
CA TYR A 128 -7.74 -3.00 8.70
C TYR A 128 -8.28 -2.78 7.28
N LEU A 129 -9.25 -1.89 7.10
CA LEU A 129 -9.88 -1.68 5.79
C LEU A 129 -9.13 -0.73 4.86
N GLY A 130 -8.25 0.14 5.38
CA GLY A 130 -7.65 1.24 4.60
C GLY A 130 -7.09 0.81 3.23
N TYR A 131 -6.32 -0.28 3.18
CA TYR A 131 -5.77 -0.79 1.92
C TYR A 131 -6.85 -1.23 0.91
N TYR A 132 -7.96 -1.78 1.39
CA TYR A 132 -8.99 -2.42 0.55
C TYR A 132 -10.03 -1.45 0.03
N LEU A 133 -10.25 -0.32 0.72
CA LEU A 133 -11.33 0.61 0.38
C LEU A 133 -11.16 1.20 -1.01
N VAL A 134 -9.96 1.69 -1.36
CA VAL A 134 -9.77 2.31 -2.68
C VAL A 134 -9.96 1.31 -3.82
N PRO A 135 -9.32 0.12 -3.82
CA PRO A 135 -9.54 -0.83 -4.90
C PRO A 135 -10.96 -1.38 -4.96
N SER A 136 -11.59 -1.67 -3.82
CA SER A 136 -12.96 -2.20 -3.79
C SER A 136 -14.00 -1.15 -4.20
N GLY A 137 -13.79 0.11 -3.79
CA GLY A 137 -14.67 1.22 -4.16
C GLY A 137 -14.63 1.51 -5.66
N LEU A 138 -13.45 1.45 -6.28
CA LEU A 138 -13.35 1.50 -7.74
C LEU A 138 -13.94 0.23 -8.38
N GLY A 139 -13.76 -0.93 -7.76
CA GLY A 139 -14.38 -2.20 -8.16
C GLY A 139 -15.90 -2.15 -8.20
N LYS A 140 -16.56 -1.34 -7.37
CA LYS A 140 -18.01 -1.11 -7.44
C LYS A 140 -18.46 -0.53 -8.77
N TRP A 141 -17.60 0.27 -9.42
CA TRP A 141 -17.90 0.91 -10.71
C TRP A 141 -17.39 0.09 -11.91
N PHE A 142 -16.24 -0.56 -11.76
CA PHE A 142 -15.58 -1.30 -12.84
C PHE A 142 -15.84 -2.81 -12.82
N GLY A 143 -16.56 -3.31 -11.82
CA GLY A 143 -16.85 -4.72 -11.61
C GLY A 143 -15.79 -5.46 -10.79
N LEU A 144 -16.19 -6.59 -10.21
CA LEU A 144 -15.36 -7.39 -9.31
C LEU A 144 -14.03 -7.86 -9.95
N ASP A 145 -14.06 -8.26 -11.22
CA ASP A 145 -12.86 -8.73 -11.94
C ASP A 145 -11.80 -7.65 -12.09
N SER A 146 -12.18 -6.37 -12.06
CA SER A 146 -11.25 -5.24 -12.15
C SER A 146 -10.39 -5.09 -10.88
N VAL A 147 -10.88 -5.56 -9.73
CA VAL A 147 -10.26 -5.35 -8.41
C VAL A 147 -8.87 -5.95 -8.35
N LYS A 148 -8.61 -7.05 -9.05
CA LYS A 148 -7.27 -7.65 -9.11
C LYS A 148 -6.22 -6.70 -9.75
N TYR A 149 -6.60 -5.99 -10.81
CA TYR A 149 -5.72 -5.02 -11.47
C TYR A 149 -5.58 -3.74 -10.64
N ILE A 150 -6.70 -3.27 -10.07
CA ILE A 150 -6.71 -2.02 -9.28
C ILE A 150 -5.95 -2.20 -7.98
N SER A 151 -6.14 -3.32 -7.26
CA SER A 151 -5.43 -3.62 -6.02
C SER A 151 -3.92 -3.77 -6.26
N PHE A 152 -3.52 -4.42 -7.36
CA PHE A 152 -2.13 -4.49 -7.76
C PHE A 152 -1.54 -3.11 -8.02
N ALA A 153 -2.20 -2.28 -8.83
CA ALA A 153 -1.72 -0.93 -9.13
C ALA A 153 -1.65 -0.06 -7.87
N TRP A 154 -2.63 -0.18 -6.98
CA TRP A 154 -2.71 0.57 -5.73
C TRP A 154 -1.60 0.18 -4.75
N LEU A 155 -1.33 -1.12 -4.59
CA LEU A 155 -0.23 -1.62 -3.77
C LEU A 155 1.11 -1.22 -4.36
N TRP A 156 1.30 -1.46 -5.66
CA TRP A 156 2.51 -1.11 -6.38
C TRP A 156 2.86 0.38 -6.22
N PHE A 157 1.87 1.25 -6.37
CA PHE A 157 2.08 2.68 -6.22
C PHE A 157 2.44 3.07 -4.77
N GLY A 158 1.77 2.50 -3.78
CA GLY A 158 2.12 2.72 -2.36
C GLY A 158 3.54 2.25 -2.02
N LEU A 159 3.93 1.08 -2.54
CA LEU A 159 5.30 0.57 -2.41
C LEU A 159 6.30 1.49 -3.10
N PHE A 160 6.02 1.92 -4.33
CA PHE A 160 6.86 2.86 -5.06
C PHE A 160 7.13 4.14 -4.27
N LEU A 161 6.09 4.77 -3.72
CA LEU A 161 6.24 5.96 -2.88
C LEU A 161 7.08 5.68 -1.63
N SER A 162 6.85 4.55 -0.96
CA SER A 162 7.60 4.12 0.22
C SER A 162 9.09 3.93 -0.09
N LEU A 163 9.42 3.33 -1.24
CA LEU A 163 10.80 3.17 -1.68
C LEU A 163 11.47 4.52 -1.98
N LEU A 164 10.75 5.45 -2.61
CA LEU A 164 11.28 6.81 -2.83
C LEU A 164 11.61 7.50 -1.52
N TRP A 165 10.80 7.34 -0.46
CA TRP A 165 11.11 7.85 0.87
C TRP A 165 12.36 7.21 1.48
N ILE A 166 12.51 5.88 1.38
CA ILE A 166 13.72 5.16 1.81
C ILE A 166 14.96 5.71 1.10
N HIS A 167 14.89 5.90 -0.22
CA HIS A 167 16.00 6.45 -1.01
C HIS A 167 16.36 7.89 -0.63
N GLN A 168 15.40 8.70 -0.16
CA GLN A 168 15.64 10.05 0.35
C GLN A 168 16.26 10.05 1.75
N ILE A 169 15.78 9.20 2.64
CA ILE A 169 16.32 9.01 3.99
C ILE A 169 17.80 8.60 3.91
N PHE A 170 18.10 7.63 3.05
CA PHE A 170 19.44 7.05 2.89
C PHE A 170 20.27 7.68 1.78
N LYS A 171 19.95 8.90 1.33
CA LYS A 171 20.62 9.55 0.19
C LYS A 171 22.13 9.75 0.32
N SER A 172 22.67 9.69 1.54
CA SER A 172 24.13 9.72 1.79
C SER A 172 24.83 8.45 1.29
N PHE A 173 24.09 7.37 1.07
CA PHE A 173 24.62 6.12 0.53
C PHE A 173 24.51 6.07 -0.99
N SER A 174 25.42 5.28 -1.61
CA SER A 174 25.36 5.01 -3.05
C SER A 174 24.03 4.35 -3.43
N LEU A 175 23.62 4.48 -4.70
CA LEU A 175 22.35 3.91 -5.18
C LEU A 175 22.25 2.41 -4.88
N LEU A 176 23.33 1.65 -5.13
CA LEU A 176 23.38 0.22 -4.82
C LEU A 176 23.10 -0.07 -3.35
N LYS A 177 23.76 0.64 -2.42
CA LYS A 177 23.54 0.45 -0.98
C LYS A 177 22.11 0.76 -0.57
N ARG A 178 21.49 1.79 -1.16
CA ARG A 178 20.09 2.15 -0.91
C ARG A 178 19.13 1.07 -1.43
N THR A 179 19.34 0.58 -2.64
CA THR A 179 18.56 -0.52 -3.21
C THR A 179 18.70 -1.79 -2.37
N VAL A 180 19.93 -2.16 -2.00
CA VAL A 180 20.16 -3.31 -1.11
C VAL A 180 19.45 -3.14 0.23
N ALA A 181 19.50 -1.95 0.85
CA ALA A 181 18.77 -1.68 2.10
C ALA A 181 17.25 -1.84 1.93
N THR A 182 16.69 -1.36 0.81
CA THR A 182 15.29 -1.60 0.45
C THR A 182 14.96 -3.09 0.41
N PHE A 183 15.77 -3.90 -0.28
CA PHE A 183 15.58 -5.35 -0.34
C PHE A 183 15.73 -6.02 1.03
N MET A 184 16.65 -5.56 1.88
CA MET A 184 16.85 -6.09 3.23
C MET A 184 15.67 -5.80 4.16
N ILE A 185 15.13 -4.57 4.14
CA ILE A 185 13.94 -4.21 4.92
C ILE A 185 12.76 -5.09 4.52
N TRP A 186 12.62 -5.36 3.22
CA TRP A 186 11.53 -6.18 2.68
C TRP A 186 11.74 -7.68 2.83
N SER A 187 12.97 -8.20 2.76
CA SER A 187 13.27 -9.59 3.13
C SER A 187 13.05 -9.83 4.63
N GLY A 188 13.23 -8.79 5.45
CA GLY A 188 12.87 -8.78 6.87
C GLY A 188 11.36 -8.87 7.14
N ALA A 189 10.51 -8.58 6.14
CA ALA A 189 9.07 -8.91 6.15
C ALA A 189 8.80 -10.39 5.76
N TYR A 190 9.82 -11.23 5.94
CA TYR A 190 9.95 -12.65 6.28
C TYR A 190 8.99 -13.75 5.80
N VAL A 191 7.73 -13.52 5.43
CA VAL A 191 6.80 -14.65 5.16
C VAL A 191 6.47 -14.80 3.67
N ALA A 192 6.03 -13.75 2.99
CA ALA A 192 5.51 -13.87 1.61
C ALA A 192 6.61 -14.02 0.54
N VAL A 193 7.82 -13.50 0.77
CA VAL A 193 8.91 -13.50 -0.24
C VAL A 193 9.87 -14.67 -0.06
N MET A 194 10.14 -15.07 1.20
CA MET A 194 11.08 -16.15 1.49
C MET A 194 10.46 -17.52 1.26
N ILE A 195 9.18 -17.74 1.59
CA ILE A 195 8.52 -19.06 1.43
C ILE A 195 8.56 -19.57 -0.02
N PRO A 196 8.19 -18.83 -1.08
CA PRO A 196 8.23 -19.38 -2.45
C PRO A 196 9.64 -19.64 -2.96
N VAL A 197 10.64 -18.92 -2.43
CA VAL A 197 12.06 -19.15 -2.73
C VAL A 197 12.55 -20.39 -1.99
N LEU A 198 12.16 -20.57 -0.73
CA LEU A 198 12.47 -21.74 0.07
C LEU A 198 11.77 -23.00 -0.47
N GLU A 199 10.51 -22.92 -0.92
CA GLU A 199 9.80 -24.02 -1.58
C GLU A 199 10.43 -24.47 -2.91
N LYS A 200 11.16 -23.56 -3.58
CA LYS A 200 11.94 -23.90 -4.78
C LYS A 200 13.31 -24.49 -4.47
N LEU A 201 13.86 -24.16 -3.29
CA LEU A 201 15.19 -24.60 -2.87
C LEU A 201 15.15 -25.87 -2.00
N PHE A 202 14.02 -26.14 -1.35
CA PHE A 202 13.80 -27.28 -0.46
C PHE A 202 12.53 -28.02 -0.91
N ASP A 203 12.62 -29.34 -1.11
CA ASP A 203 11.49 -30.17 -1.51
C ASP A 203 10.30 -29.95 -0.56
N LYS A 204 9.17 -29.53 -1.15
CA LYS A 204 7.91 -29.12 -0.52
C LYS A 204 7.73 -29.59 0.93
N PRO A 205 7.77 -28.70 1.93
CA PRO A 205 7.34 -29.07 3.27
C PRO A 205 5.83 -29.36 3.21
N SER A 206 5.45 -30.59 3.55
CA SER A 206 4.11 -31.20 3.46
C SER A 206 3.01 -30.50 4.28
N PHE A 207 3.28 -29.34 4.88
CA PHE A 207 2.36 -28.58 5.71
C PHE A 207 1.69 -27.39 4.98
N LEU A 208 2.19 -26.98 3.80
CA LEU A 208 1.67 -25.82 3.03
C LEU A 208 0.81 -26.27 1.84
N GLY A 209 -0.35 -26.88 2.11
CA GLY A 209 -1.32 -27.21 1.08
C GLY A 209 -1.97 -25.96 0.46
N SER A 210 -1.86 -25.80 -0.86
CA SER A 210 -2.48 -24.73 -1.63
C SER A 210 -3.99 -24.94 -1.76
N ASN A 211 -4.79 -24.13 -1.05
CA ASN A 211 -6.26 -24.09 -1.12
C ASN A 211 -6.76 -22.71 -1.56
N SER A 212 -6.13 -22.10 -2.57
CA SER A 212 -6.50 -20.79 -3.10
C SER A 212 -7.92 -20.79 -3.67
N VAL A 213 -8.79 -19.91 -3.19
CA VAL A 213 -10.06 -19.57 -3.83
C VAL A 213 -9.81 -18.37 -4.75
N PHE A 214 -9.99 -18.57 -6.05
CA PHE A 214 -9.83 -17.55 -7.08
C PHE A 214 -11.04 -16.61 -7.11
N ILE A 215 -10.82 -15.30 -7.17
CA ILE A 215 -11.93 -14.35 -7.37
C ILE A 215 -12.46 -14.54 -8.80
N GLY A 216 -13.76 -14.86 -8.94
CA GLY A 216 -14.44 -14.91 -10.23
C GLY A 216 -14.59 -16.30 -10.88
N ARG A 217 -14.24 -17.38 -10.19
CA ARG A 217 -14.75 -18.72 -10.53
C ARG A 217 -15.80 -19.10 -9.50
N GLY A 218 -17.07 -18.92 -9.88
CA GLY A 218 -18.14 -19.75 -9.32
C GLY A 218 -17.78 -21.23 -9.55
N GLU A 219 -18.28 -22.08 -8.66
CA GLU A 219 -18.21 -23.54 -8.77
C GLU A 219 -18.37 -24.06 -10.20
#